data_AF-A0A2G2ZRU6-F1
#
_entry.id   AF-A0A2G2ZRU6-F1
#
_cell.length_a   1.000
_cell.length_b   1.000
_cell.length_c   1.000
_cell.angle_alpha   90.00
_cell.angle_beta   90.00
_cell.angle_gamma   90.00
#
_symmetry.space_group_name_H-M   'P 1'
#
loop_
_entity.id
_entity.type
_entity.pdbx_description
1 polymer ?
#
loop_
_entity_poly.entity_id
_entity_poly.type
_entity_poly.pdbx_seq_one_letter_code
_entity_poly.pdbx_strand_id
1 'polypeptide(L)'
;MDVDVRGNHFELIPFGSGRRMCPGTSLTLQVVHYVLAVLLQRFEIKRPSDELIDMSESFGLTIRKASPLEVHLTPRLNFNLYE
;
A
#
# COMPACT_ATOMS: atom_id res chain seq x y z
N MET A 1 -7.29 -19.86 -3.20
CA MET A 1 -5.95 -19.97 -3.80
C MET A 1 -5.07 -19.01 -3.02
N ASP A 2 -4.05 -19.52 -2.35
CA ASP A 2 -3.08 -18.67 -1.65
C ASP A 2 -2.05 -18.21 -2.68
N VAL A 3 -2.06 -16.91 -3.01
CA VAL A 3 -1.15 -16.35 -4.01
C VAL A 3 0.11 -15.87 -3.28
N ASP A 4 1.19 -16.65 -3.35
CA ASP A 4 2.48 -16.31 -2.76
C ASP A 4 3.30 -15.41 -3.70
N VAL A 5 3.64 -14.21 -3.23
CA VAL A 5 4.44 -13.21 -3.97
C VAL A 5 5.95 -13.42 -3.87
N ARG A 6 6.42 -14.51 -3.24
CA ARG A 6 7.85 -14.86 -3.10
C ARG A 6 8.41 -15.57 -4.35
N GLY A 7 7.88 -15.24 -5.52
CA GLY A 7 8.42 -15.66 -6.82
C GLY A 7 8.15 -17.11 -7.24
N ASN A 8 7.27 -17.83 -6.53
CA ASN A 8 6.82 -19.17 -6.91
C ASN A 8 5.55 -19.17 -7.78
N HIS A 9 4.84 -18.05 -7.85
CA HIS A 9 3.64 -17.88 -8.67
C HIS A 9 3.95 -16.99 -9.86
N PHE A 10 4.08 -17.58 -11.06
CA PHE A 10 4.52 -16.87 -12.26
C PHE A 10 3.51 -15.82 -12.77
N GLU A 11 2.25 -15.92 -12.36
CA GLU A 11 1.23 -14.91 -12.64
C GLU A 11 1.43 -13.61 -11.83
N LEU A 12 2.21 -13.64 -10.74
CA LEU A 12 2.43 -12.49 -9.86
C LEU A 12 3.84 -12.47 -9.26
N ILE A 13 4.73 -11.65 -9.83
CA ILE A 13 6.15 -11.57 -9.43
C ILE A 13 6.58 -10.11 -9.10
N PRO A 14 5.95 -9.44 -8.12
CA PRO A 14 6.22 -8.02 -7.82
C PRO A 14 7.63 -7.77 -7.27
N PHE A 15 8.30 -8.80 -6.76
CA PHE A 15 9.64 -8.73 -6.18
C PHE A 15 10.71 -9.48 -6.99
N GLY A 16 10.38 -9.95 -8.20
CA GLY A 16 11.24 -10.83 -8.98
C GLY A 16 11.30 -12.26 -8.44
N SER A 17 12.11 -13.10 -9.09
CA SER A 17 12.33 -14.51 -8.71
C SER A 17 13.80 -14.93 -8.85
N GLY A 18 14.17 -16.05 -8.23
CA GLY A 18 15.52 -16.63 -8.33
C GLY A 18 16.63 -15.75 -7.73
N ARG A 19 17.83 -15.81 -8.33
CA ARG A 19 19.06 -15.19 -7.78
C ARG A 19 19.05 -13.66 -7.72
N ARG A 20 18.13 -13.00 -8.44
CA ARG A 20 18.00 -11.54 -8.50
C ARG A 20 16.70 -11.03 -7.88
N MET A 21 16.02 -11.88 -7.10
CA MET A 21 14.85 -11.47 -6.32
C MET A 21 15.22 -10.33 -5.37
N CYS A 22 14.28 -9.41 -5.14
CA CYS A 22 14.44 -8.33 -4.18
C CYS A 22 14.76 -8.90 -2.78
N PRO A 23 15.92 -8.57 -2.19
CA PRO A 23 16.27 -9.05 -0.86
C PRO A 23 15.36 -8.47 0.24
N GLY A 24 14.61 -7.41 -0.08
CA GLY A 24 13.67 -6.76 0.83
C GLY A 24 12.27 -7.40 0.90
N THR A 25 12.00 -8.50 0.18
CA THR A 25 10.65 -9.09 0.07
C THR A 25 9.98 -9.33 1.43
N SER A 26 10.67 -9.99 2.36
CA SER A 26 10.10 -10.30 3.69
C SER A 26 9.83 -9.04 4.51
N LEU A 27 10.74 -8.06 4.48
CA LEU A 27 10.58 -6.79 5.19
C LEU A 27 9.40 -5.99 4.63
N THR A 28 9.32 -5.85 3.30
CA THR A 28 8.22 -5.12 2.66
C THR A 28 6.88 -5.73 3.00
N LEU A 29 6.76 -7.06 3.00
CA LEU A 29 5.53 -7.73 3.41
C LEU A 29 5.15 -7.36 4.85
N GLN A 30 6.09 -7.42 5.79
CA GLN A 30 5.81 -7.05 7.18
C GLN A 30 5.40 -5.58 7.32
N VAL A 31 6.14 -4.67 6.68
CA VAL A 31 5.89 -3.23 6.74
C VAL A 31 4.55 -2.86 6.12
N VAL A 32 4.21 -3.40 4.94
CA VAL A 32 2.94 -3.09 4.28
C VAL A 32 1.75 -3.56 5.12
N HIS A 33 1.79 -4.78 5.66
CA HIS A 33 0.74 -5.27 6.55
C HIS A 33 0.62 -4.42 7.81
N TYR A 34 1.75 -4.08 8.44
CA TYR A 34 1.76 -3.27 9.65
C TYR A 34 1.21 -1.86 9.41
N VAL A 35 1.71 -1.15 8.40
CA VAL A 35 1.26 0.20 8.06
C VAL A 35 -0.22 0.21 7.70
N LEU A 36 -0.67 -0.75 6.90
CA LEU A 36 -2.08 -0.87 6.53
C LEU A 36 -2.96 -1.13 7.76
N ALA A 37 -2.55 -2.05 8.63
CA ALA A 37 -3.27 -2.33 9.87
C ALA A 37 -3.38 -1.08 10.75
N VAL A 38 -2.28 -0.34 10.93
CA VAL A 38 -2.27 0.90 11.73
C VAL A 38 -3.19 1.96 11.11
N LEU A 39 -3.12 2.18 9.80
CA LEU A 39 -3.96 3.16 9.12
C LEU A 39 -5.45 2.84 9.26
N LEU A 40 -5.84 1.59 8.99
CA LEU A 40 -7.24 1.15 9.07
C LEU A 40 -7.78 1.09 10.50
N GLN A 41 -6.92 0.73 11.46
CA GLN A 41 -7.29 0.68 12.88
C GLN A 41 -7.49 2.09 13.44
N ARG A 42 -6.58 3.02 13.11
CA ARG A 42 -6.54 4.34 13.76
C ARG A 42 -7.37 5.40 13.05
N PHE A 43 -7.54 5.29 11.74
CA PHE A 43 -8.17 6.35 10.95
C PHE A 43 -9.36 5.85 10.12
N GLU A 44 -10.38 6.69 10.06
CA GLU A 44 -11.36 6.66 8.99
C GLU A 44 -10.78 7.45 7.81
N ILE A 45 -10.67 6.80 6.64
CA ILE A 45 -10.05 7.37 5.44
C ILE A 45 -11.16 7.73 4.47
N LYS A 46 -11.29 9.02 4.12
CA LYS A 46 -12.31 9.53 3.19
C LYS A 46 -11.69 10.30 2.04
N ARG A 47 -12.40 10.35 0.90
CA ARG A 47 -12.03 11.21 -0.22
C ARG A 47 -12.30 12.68 0.14
N PRO A 48 -11.49 13.64 -0.35
CA PRO A 48 -11.76 15.07 -0.18
C PRO A 48 -12.99 15.57 -0.95
N SER A 49 -13.27 14.93 -2.08
CA SER A 49 -14.43 15.25 -2.92
C SER A 49 -15.03 13.96 -3.50
N ASP A 50 -16.22 14.09 -4.08
CA ASP A 50 -16.87 12.99 -4.79
C ASP A 50 -16.32 12.78 -6.22
N GLU A 51 -15.41 13.64 -6.67
CA GLU A 51 -14.77 13.54 -7.98
C GLU A 51 -14.03 12.21 -8.15
N LEU A 52 -13.89 11.81 -9.41
CA LEU A 52 -13.16 10.59 -9.75
C LEU A 52 -11.67 10.81 -9.46
N ILE A 53 -11.08 9.82 -8.80
CA ILE A 53 -9.64 9.80 -8.58
C ILE A 53 -8.96 9.55 -9.92
N ASP A 54 -8.12 10.48 -10.37
CA ASP A 54 -7.29 10.29 -11.55
C ASP A 54 -6.31 9.14 -11.32
N MET A 55 -6.48 8.03 -12.03
CA MET A 55 -5.65 6.83 -11.93
C MET A 55 -4.52 6.80 -12.96
N SER A 56 -4.28 7.88 -13.70
CA SER A 56 -3.17 7.96 -14.64
C SER A 56 -1.82 7.83 -13.94
N GLU A 57 -0.85 7.28 -14.67
CA GLU A 57 0.48 6.97 -14.16
C GLU A 57 1.52 7.97 -14.66
N SER A 58 2.52 8.26 -13.83
CA SER A 58 3.73 8.98 -14.23
C SER A 58 4.82 7.99 -14.64
N PHE A 59 5.59 8.36 -15.65
CA PHE A 59 6.71 7.56 -16.13
C PHE A 59 7.85 7.50 -15.12
N GLY A 60 8.38 6.31 -14.86
CA GLY A 60 9.55 6.13 -13.99
C GLY A 60 9.87 4.67 -13.69
N LEU A 61 10.85 4.44 -12.82
CA LEU A 61 11.28 3.10 -12.39
C LEU A 61 10.20 2.33 -11.62
N THR A 62 9.23 3.06 -11.04
CA THR A 62 8.11 2.53 -10.27
C THR A 62 6.83 3.15 -10.79
N ILE A 63 5.72 2.41 -10.75
CA ILE A 63 4.41 2.92 -11.11
C ILE A 63 3.93 3.88 -10.01
N ARG A 64 3.87 5.17 -10.32
CA ARG A 64 3.39 6.23 -9.43
C ARG A 64 2.22 6.94 -10.10
N LYS A 65 1.21 7.37 -9.33
CA LYS A 65 0.12 8.21 -9.85
C LYS A 65 0.69 9.50 -10.45
N ALA A 66 0.12 9.98 -11.55
CA ALA A 66 0.53 11.23 -12.20
C ALA A 66 0.17 12.45 -11.35
N SER A 67 -1.02 12.40 -10.73
CA SER A 67 -1.48 13.36 -9.73
C SER A 67 -1.34 12.77 -8.31
N PRO A 68 -0.94 13.58 -7.29
CA PRO A 68 -0.93 13.14 -5.90
C PRO A 68 -2.31 12.65 -5.45
N LEU A 69 -2.35 11.58 -4.65
CA LEU A 69 -3.59 11.13 -4.02
C LEU A 69 -3.82 11.93 -2.75
N GLU A 70 -4.94 12.65 -2.69
CA GLU A 70 -5.38 13.37 -1.51
C GLU A 70 -6.44 12.57 -0.73
N VAL A 71 -6.35 12.59 0.60
CA VAL A 71 -7.27 11.90 1.51
C VAL A 71 -7.50 12.72 2.77
N HIS A 72 -8.69 12.61 3.35
CA HIS A 72 -8.96 13.05 4.71
C HIS A 72 -8.86 11.89 5.68
N LEU A 73 -8.00 12.06 6.70
CA LEU A 73 -7.81 11.10 7.78
C LEU A 73 -8.46 11.65 9.05
N THR A 74 -9.43 10.92 9.59
CA THR A 74 -10.07 11.27 10.87
C THR A 74 -9.79 10.16 11.89
N PRO A 75 -9.28 10.46 13.09
CA PRO A 75 -9.07 9.44 14.12
C PRO A 75 -10.38 8.71 14.44
N ARG A 76 -10.35 7.37 14.52
CA ARG A 76 -11.53 6.54 14.83
C ARG A 76 -11.93 6.59 16.30
N LEU A 77 -10.96 6.83 17.18
CA LEU A 77 -11.15 6.93 18.62
C LEU A 77 -10.86 8.36 19.07
N ASN A 78 -11.44 8.75 20.21
CA ASN A 78 -11.10 10.01 20.85
C ASN A 78 -9.61 10.07 21.19
N PHE A 79 -9.00 11.26 21.06
CA PHE A 79 -7.57 11.47 21.29
C PHE A 79 -7.07 10.93 22.64
N ASN A 80 -7.90 11.06 23.69
CA ASN A 80 -7.58 10.60 25.05
C ASN A 80 -7.42 9.06 25.17
N LEU A 81 -7.78 8.29 24.14
CA LEU A 81 -7.61 6.83 24.08
C LEU A 81 -6.34 6.39 23.35
N TYR A 82 -5.51 7.34 22.89
CA TYR A 82 -4.24 7.09 22.21
C TYR A 82 -3.00 7.49 23.03
N GLU A 83 -3.19 8.04 24.24
CA GLU A 83 -2.14 8.17 25.26
C GLU A 83 -1.75 6.80 25.81
#